data_AF-A0A380K100-F1
#
_entry.id   AF-A0A380K100-F1
#
_cell.length_a   1.000
_cell.length_b   1.000
_cell.length_c   1.000
_cell.angle_alpha   90.00
_cell.angle_beta   90.00
_cell.angle_gamma   90.00
#
_symmetry.space_group_name_H-M   'P 1'
#
loop_
_entity.id
_entity.type
_entity.pdbx_description
1 polymer ?
#
loop_
_entity_poly.entity_id
_entity_poly.type
_entity_poly.pdbx_seq_one_letter_code
_entity_poly.pdbx_strand_id
1 'polypeptide(L)'
;MDYLQNGVPVTYVKNGEEVSDIAYLVDYDNTDANSFIVANQWTIEEHSEKRPDIIVFLNGLPIVVFELKSPSREETEVSEAYSQLRNYMKEIPSLFYYNAFLVMSDMATSKAGTITAGEDRFMEWKTTDGNYEDTQLANFTTLIEGMFAKERLLDILKNFICFSGDAKILAAYHQYFAVKKAVRSTLKATQTDGRGGVFWHTQGSGKSLSMVFYAHLLDKILRSPTIVVLTDRNDLDNQLFKQFDRCSQFLRQTPVQATSRKTS
;
A
#
# COMPACT_ATOMS: atom_id res chain seq x y z
N MET A 1 8.73 -5.40 3.51
CA MET A 1 8.37 -4.23 2.66
C MET A 1 9.48 -3.22 2.57
N ASP A 2 10.16 -2.86 3.66
CA ASP A 2 11.19 -1.81 3.65
C ASP A 2 12.22 -2.01 2.53
N TYR A 3 12.80 -3.21 2.39
CA TYR A 3 13.73 -3.52 1.29
C TYR A 3 13.11 -3.41 -0.10
N LEU A 4 11.84 -3.82 -0.28
CA LEU A 4 11.17 -3.69 -1.58
C LEU A 4 10.97 -2.22 -1.94
N GLN A 5 10.67 -1.38 -0.96
CA GLN A 5 10.50 0.05 -1.16
C GLN A 5 11.85 0.72 -1.37
N ASN A 6 12.84 0.42 -0.53
CA ASN A 6 13.99 1.28 -0.30
C ASN A 6 15.34 0.69 -0.72
N GLY A 7 15.35 -0.56 -1.15
CA GLY A 7 16.56 -1.31 -1.44
C GLY A 7 17.16 -1.96 -0.20
N VAL A 8 18.12 -2.85 -0.43
CA VAL A 8 18.87 -3.59 0.58
C VAL A 8 20.25 -2.94 0.72
N PRO A 9 20.65 -2.49 1.92
CA PRO A 9 22.02 -2.06 2.15
C PRO A 9 22.98 -3.23 1.91
N VAL A 10 24.00 -3.02 1.09
CA VAL A 10 25.01 -4.02 0.76
C VAL A 10 26.41 -3.46 0.94
N THR A 11 27.34 -4.34 1.25
CA THR A 11 28.76 -4.02 1.38
C THR A 11 29.56 -4.98 0.53
N TYR A 12 30.45 -4.45 -0.32
CA TYR A 12 31.28 -5.27 -1.21
C TYR A 12 32.64 -4.60 -1.44
N VAL A 13 33.63 -5.40 -1.87
CA VAL A 13 34.98 -4.91 -2.15
C VAL A 13 35.08 -4.46 -3.61
N LYS A 14 35.48 -3.21 -3.83
CA LYS A 14 35.76 -2.65 -5.15
C LYS A 14 37.15 -2.03 -5.13
N ASN A 15 38.05 -2.51 -6.01
CA ASN A 15 39.45 -2.07 -6.08
C ASN A 15 40.23 -2.22 -4.76
N GLY A 16 39.92 -3.23 -3.95
CA GLY A 16 40.59 -3.48 -2.67
C GLY A 16 40.06 -2.66 -1.49
N GLU A 17 39.07 -1.78 -1.72
CA GLU A 17 38.39 -1.01 -0.66
C GLU A 17 36.97 -1.52 -0.44
N GLU A 18 36.53 -1.47 0.82
CA GLU A 18 35.16 -1.81 1.21
C GLU A 18 34.23 -0.63 0.89
N VAL A 19 33.17 -0.90 0.12
CA VAL A 19 32.19 0.10 -0.31
C VAL A 19 30.80 -0.31 0.16
N SER A 20 30.08 0.64 0.76
CA SER A 20 28.66 0.49 1.10
C SER A 20 27.79 1.10 0.01
N ASP A 21 26.75 0.38 -0.40
CA ASP A 21 25.81 0.78 -1.45
C ASP A 21 24.40 0.26 -1.14
N ILE A 22 23.43 0.60 -1.98
CA ILE A 22 22.06 0.11 -1.89
C ILE A 22 21.72 -0.70 -3.15
N ALA A 23 21.44 -1.99 -2.96
CA ALA A 23 20.91 -2.85 -4.02
C ALA A 23 19.39 -2.68 -4.10
N TYR A 24 18.90 -2.12 -5.21
CA TYR A 24 17.46 -1.96 -5.44
C TYR A 24 16.83 -3.24 -5.99
N LEU A 25 15.77 -3.70 -5.32
CA LEU A 25 14.99 -4.86 -5.76
C LEU A 25 13.98 -4.49 -6.87
N VAL A 26 13.65 -3.21 -6.98
CA VAL A 26 12.66 -2.64 -7.90
C VAL A 26 13.15 -1.29 -8.36
N ASP A 27 13.10 -1.04 -9.67
CA ASP A 27 13.36 0.26 -10.27
C ASP A 27 12.04 1.06 -10.33
N TYR A 28 11.87 2.02 -9.42
CA TYR A 28 10.67 2.85 -9.37
C TYR A 28 10.71 4.05 -10.31
N ASP A 29 11.88 4.36 -10.87
CA ASP A 29 12.08 5.50 -11.78
C ASP A 29 11.89 5.08 -13.24
N ASN A 30 12.21 3.83 -13.58
CA ASN A 30 11.98 3.23 -14.88
C ASN A 30 11.16 1.93 -14.78
N THR A 31 9.87 2.04 -15.09
CA THR A 31 8.94 0.90 -15.01
C THR A 31 9.36 -0.26 -15.93
N ASP A 32 9.89 0.04 -17.12
CA ASP A 32 10.30 -0.96 -18.12
C ASP A 32 11.60 -1.69 -17.76
N ALA A 33 12.36 -1.19 -16.78
CA ALA A 33 13.52 -1.89 -16.25
C ALA A 33 13.16 -3.05 -15.31
N ASN A 34 11.86 -3.22 -14.99
CA ASN A 34 11.38 -4.31 -14.15
C ASN A 34 10.74 -5.44 -14.97
N SER A 35 10.87 -6.66 -14.48
CA SER A 35 10.18 -7.84 -14.99
C SER A 35 8.87 -8.07 -14.22
N PHE A 36 7.76 -8.12 -14.95
CA PHE A 36 6.43 -8.47 -14.43
C PHE A 36 6.00 -9.80 -15.03
N ILE A 37 5.85 -10.83 -14.20
CA ILE A 37 5.46 -12.17 -14.64
C ILE A 37 4.20 -12.57 -13.88
N VAL A 38 3.22 -13.14 -14.61
CA VAL A 38 2.00 -13.69 -14.02
C VAL A 38 2.03 -15.20 -14.23
N ALA A 39 1.96 -15.95 -13.13
CA ALA A 39 1.84 -17.40 -13.16
C ALA A 39 0.42 -17.80 -12.77
N ASN A 40 -0.19 -18.68 -13.55
CA ASN A 40 -1.50 -19.25 -13.28
C ASN A 40 -1.34 -20.67 -12.72
N GLN A 41 -2.11 -21.01 -11.68
CA GLN A 41 -2.23 -22.39 -11.19
C GLN A 41 -0.87 -23.03 -10.86
N TRP A 42 0.06 -22.25 -10.30
CA TRP A 42 1.41 -22.70 -9.98
C TRP A 42 1.39 -23.52 -8.68
N THR A 43 1.74 -24.81 -8.77
CA THR A 43 1.83 -25.69 -7.59
C THR A 43 3.08 -25.37 -6.77
N ILE A 44 2.90 -25.24 -5.46
CA ILE A 44 3.94 -25.05 -4.47
C ILE A 44 3.77 -26.14 -3.41
N GLU A 45 4.87 -26.78 -3.03
CA GLU A 45 4.92 -27.78 -1.98
C GLU A 45 5.87 -27.30 -0.88
N GLU A 46 5.35 -27.17 0.34
CA GLU A 46 6.14 -26.83 1.53
C GLU A 46 5.69 -27.70 2.71
N HIS A 47 4.60 -27.34 3.40
CA HIS A 47 3.98 -28.21 4.41
C HIS A 47 2.89 -29.11 3.81
N SER A 48 2.17 -28.61 2.82
CA SER A 48 1.32 -29.41 1.94
C SER A 48 1.29 -28.81 0.54
N GLU A 49 0.88 -29.61 -0.44
CA GLU A 49 0.68 -29.12 -1.80
C GLU A 49 -0.46 -28.08 -1.83
N LYS A 50 -0.17 -26.92 -2.40
CA LYS A 50 -1.12 -25.83 -2.66
C LYS A 50 -0.91 -25.27 -4.05
N ARG A 51 -1.99 -24.73 -4.62
CA ARG A 51 -2.01 -24.16 -5.96
C ARG A 51 -2.86 -22.90 -5.97
N PRO A 52 -2.26 -21.73 -5.68
CA PRO A 52 -2.96 -20.46 -5.83
C PRO A 52 -3.36 -20.21 -7.29
N ASP A 53 -4.47 -19.50 -7.50
CA ASP A 53 -5.01 -19.32 -8.85
C ASP A 53 -4.10 -18.44 -9.71
N ILE A 54 -3.64 -17.31 -9.17
CA ILE A 54 -2.72 -16.40 -9.85
C ILE A 54 -1.67 -15.89 -8.86
N ILE A 55 -0.42 -15.85 -9.29
CA ILE A 55 0.68 -15.21 -8.57
C ILE A 55 1.31 -14.18 -9.50
N VAL A 56 1.44 -12.94 -9.00
CA VAL A 56 2.14 -11.85 -9.69
C VAL A 56 3.53 -11.73 -9.12
N PHE A 57 4.52 -11.84 -9.99
CA PHE A 57 5.93 -11.67 -9.70
C PHE A 57 6.45 -10.33 -10.20
N LEU A 58 7.25 -9.67 -9.37
CA LEU A 58 8.04 -8.49 -9.72
C LEU A 58 9.50 -8.79 -9.48
N ASN A 59 10.30 -8.77 -10.55
CA ASN A 59 11.74 -9.12 -10.50
C ASN A 59 12.00 -10.47 -9.82
N GLY A 60 11.11 -11.43 -10.05
CA GLY A 60 11.17 -12.78 -9.47
C GLY A 60 10.58 -12.92 -8.05
N LEU A 61 10.15 -11.82 -7.42
CA LEU A 61 9.55 -11.84 -6.08
C LEU A 61 8.02 -12.01 -6.17
N PRO A 62 7.39 -12.97 -5.44
CA PRO A 62 5.94 -13.15 -5.42
C PRO A 62 5.28 -12.03 -4.61
N ILE A 63 4.82 -10.97 -5.29
CA ILE A 63 4.30 -9.76 -4.64
C ILE A 63 2.79 -9.79 -4.43
N VAL A 64 2.03 -10.51 -5.26
CA VAL A 64 0.57 -10.60 -5.11
C VAL A 64 0.11 -12.03 -5.35
N VAL A 65 -0.80 -12.50 -4.49
CA VAL A 65 -1.44 -13.81 -4.62
C VAL A 65 -2.94 -13.59 -4.75
N PHE A 66 -3.55 -14.26 -5.73
CA PHE A 66 -4.98 -14.23 -5.98
C PHE A 66 -5.60 -15.57 -5.62
N GLU A 67 -6.82 -15.49 -5.11
CA GLU A 67 -7.76 -16.60 -5.02
C GLU A 67 -9.07 -16.20 -5.71
N LEU A 68 -9.53 -17.02 -6.65
CA LEU A 68 -10.67 -16.78 -7.51
C LEU A 68 -11.75 -17.85 -7.26
N LYS A 69 -12.99 -17.42 -7.16
CA LYS A 69 -14.16 -18.28 -7.06
C LYS A 69 -15.08 -18.13 -8.26
N SER A 70 -15.86 -19.18 -8.51
CA SER A 70 -16.94 -19.15 -9.50
C SER A 70 -18.00 -18.13 -9.05
N PRO A 71 -18.69 -17.43 -9.97
CA PRO A 71 -19.75 -16.46 -9.63
C PRO A 71 -21.08 -17.10 -9.19
N SER A 72 -21.06 -18.26 -8.53
CA SER A 72 -22.23 -19.08 -8.23
C SER A 72 -22.92 -18.65 -6.92
N ARG A 73 -23.65 -17.52 -6.98
CA ARG A 73 -24.63 -17.01 -5.99
C ARG A 73 -24.51 -17.61 -4.56
N GLU A 74 -23.71 -16.98 -3.71
CA GLU A 74 -23.98 -16.70 -2.28
C GLU A 74 -22.83 -15.87 -1.69
N GLU A 75 -23.07 -15.05 -0.66
CA GLU A 75 -22.04 -14.28 0.07
C GLU A 75 -20.94 -15.16 0.70
N THR A 76 -21.18 -16.47 0.79
CA THR A 76 -20.27 -17.49 1.33
C THR A 76 -18.97 -17.61 0.53
N GLU A 77 -18.99 -17.36 -0.78
CA GLU A 77 -17.83 -17.62 -1.67
C GLU A 77 -16.64 -16.66 -1.42
N VAL A 78 -16.87 -15.39 -1.05
CA VAL A 78 -15.78 -14.44 -0.71
C VAL A 78 -15.09 -14.83 0.61
N SER A 79 -15.86 -15.28 1.60
CA SER A 79 -15.29 -15.73 2.88
C SER A 79 -14.53 -17.06 2.72
N GLU A 80 -14.97 -17.92 1.80
CA GLU A 80 -14.21 -19.10 1.39
C GLU A 80 -12.88 -18.74 0.72
N ALA A 81 -12.87 -17.76 -0.20
CA ALA A 81 -11.64 -17.28 -0.82
C ALA A 81 -10.66 -16.70 0.23
N TYR A 82 -11.16 -15.90 1.17
CA TYR A 82 -10.36 -15.43 2.30
C TYR A 82 -9.80 -16.59 3.13
N SER A 83 -10.65 -17.56 3.47
CA SER A 83 -10.23 -18.74 4.25
C SER A 83 -9.16 -19.55 3.52
N GLN A 84 -9.23 -19.67 2.20
CA GLN A 84 -8.23 -20.35 1.39
C GLN A 84 -6.90 -19.58 1.34
N LEU A 85 -6.93 -18.25 1.22
CA LEU A 85 -5.74 -17.41 1.38
C LEU A 85 -5.11 -17.58 2.78
N ARG A 86 -5.93 -17.63 3.84
CA ARG A 86 -5.46 -17.93 5.21
C ARG A 86 -4.81 -19.30 5.31
N ASN A 87 -5.34 -20.28 4.59
CA ASN A 87 -4.79 -21.63 4.53
C ASN A 87 -3.44 -21.66 3.82
N TYR A 88 -3.30 -20.98 2.67
CA TYR A 88 -2.01 -20.87 1.98
C TYR A 88 -0.93 -20.26 2.88
N MET A 89 -1.26 -19.21 3.64
CA MET A 89 -0.29 -18.60 4.56
C MET A 89 0.21 -19.55 5.66
N LYS A 90 -0.54 -20.61 5.98
CA LYS A 90 -0.12 -21.63 6.94
C LYS A 90 0.65 -22.76 6.27
N GLU A 91 0.23 -23.17 5.08
CA GLU A 91 0.69 -24.40 4.41
C GLU A 91 1.89 -24.17 3.47
N ILE A 92 2.00 -22.97 2.90
CA ILE A 92 3.10 -22.53 2.03
C ILE A 92 3.61 -21.13 2.45
N PRO A 93 4.02 -20.94 3.73
CA PRO A 93 4.38 -19.63 4.27
C PRO A 93 5.50 -18.91 3.50
N SER A 94 6.43 -19.64 2.88
CA SER A 94 7.53 -19.07 2.10
C SER A 94 7.06 -18.18 0.94
N LEU A 95 5.90 -18.48 0.34
CA LEU A 95 5.30 -17.66 -0.72
C LEU A 95 5.00 -16.23 -0.25
N PHE A 96 4.76 -16.04 1.05
CA PHE A 96 4.24 -14.79 1.61
C PHE A 96 5.32 -13.88 2.21
N TYR A 97 6.59 -14.28 2.21
CA TYR A 97 7.70 -13.47 2.78
C TYR A 97 7.83 -12.10 2.10
N TYR A 98 7.66 -12.08 0.77
CA TYR A 98 7.73 -10.86 -0.03
C TYR A 98 6.36 -10.34 -0.47
N ASN A 99 5.28 -11.04 -0.11
CA ASN A 99 3.93 -10.68 -0.52
C ASN A 99 3.61 -9.26 -0.08
N ALA A 100 3.21 -8.41 -1.02
CA ALA A 100 2.75 -7.06 -0.78
C ALA A 100 1.30 -7.04 -0.31
N PHE A 101 0.42 -7.67 -1.09
CA PHE A 101 -1.01 -7.79 -0.80
C PHE A 101 -1.62 -9.03 -1.47
N LEU A 102 -2.87 -9.31 -1.13
CA LEU A 102 -3.66 -10.44 -1.58
C LEU A 102 -4.89 -9.92 -2.32
N VAL A 103 -5.39 -10.69 -3.27
CA VAL A 103 -6.65 -10.42 -3.97
C VAL A 103 -7.57 -11.62 -3.83
N MET A 104 -8.84 -11.35 -3.55
CA MET A 104 -9.90 -12.36 -3.60
C MET A 104 -11.03 -11.86 -4.49
N SER A 105 -11.60 -12.75 -5.28
CA SER A 105 -12.67 -12.40 -6.22
C SER A 105 -13.60 -13.58 -6.51
N ASP A 106 -14.89 -13.34 -6.58
CA ASP A 106 -15.90 -14.23 -7.17
C ASP A 106 -16.36 -13.72 -8.58
N MET A 107 -15.54 -12.87 -9.20
CA MET A 107 -15.81 -12.05 -10.39
C MET A 107 -16.87 -10.94 -10.24
N ALA A 108 -17.82 -11.07 -9.33
CA ALA A 108 -18.80 -10.01 -9.04
C ALA A 108 -18.22 -8.97 -8.07
N THR A 109 -17.64 -9.44 -6.99
CA THR A 109 -16.97 -8.68 -5.93
C THR A 109 -15.49 -9.02 -5.92
N SER A 110 -14.64 -8.01 -6.04
CA SER A 110 -13.19 -8.20 -6.00
C SER A 110 -12.58 -7.28 -4.96
N LYS A 111 -11.82 -7.84 -4.03
CA LYS A 111 -11.25 -7.11 -2.90
C LYS A 111 -9.76 -7.39 -2.76
N ALA A 112 -9.03 -6.39 -2.29
CA ALA A 112 -7.61 -6.50 -1.96
C ALA A 112 -7.37 -6.23 -0.48
N GLY A 113 -6.44 -6.98 0.12
CA GLY A 113 -6.07 -6.86 1.54
C GLY A 113 -4.65 -7.37 1.78
N THR A 114 -4.18 -7.34 3.02
CA THR A 114 -2.79 -7.74 3.36
C THR A 114 -2.79 -9.04 4.16
N ILE A 115 -1.61 -9.67 4.27
CA ILE A 115 -1.43 -10.91 5.04
C ILE A 115 -1.78 -10.78 6.54
N THR A 116 -1.76 -9.55 7.07
CA THR A 116 -2.13 -9.24 8.47
C THR A 116 -3.56 -8.76 8.63
N ALA A 117 -4.28 -8.52 7.53
CA ALA A 117 -5.64 -8.00 7.55
C ALA A 117 -6.66 -9.09 7.88
N GLY A 118 -7.67 -8.73 8.67
CA GLY A 118 -8.93 -9.47 8.74
C GLY A 118 -9.75 -9.30 7.46
N GLU A 119 -10.73 -10.17 7.24
CA GLU A 119 -11.60 -10.14 6.06
C GLU A 119 -12.32 -8.78 5.91
N ASP A 120 -12.73 -8.16 7.01
CA ASP A 120 -13.38 -6.84 7.08
C ASP A 120 -12.51 -5.69 6.56
N ARG A 121 -11.19 -5.93 6.41
CA ARG A 121 -10.21 -4.97 5.92
C ARG A 121 -9.78 -5.24 4.48
N PHE A 122 -10.32 -6.26 3.84
CA PHE A 122 -10.22 -6.41 2.39
C PHE A 122 -11.21 -5.45 1.73
N MET A 123 -10.70 -4.56 0.90
CA MET A 123 -11.46 -3.46 0.31
C MET A 123 -11.55 -3.62 -1.20
N GLU A 124 -12.70 -3.28 -1.76
CA GLU A 124 -12.86 -3.16 -3.21
C GLU A 124 -12.05 -1.98 -3.75
N TRP A 125 -11.58 -2.11 -5.00
CA TRP A 125 -11.01 -1.02 -5.76
C TRP A 125 -12.01 -0.54 -6.81
N LYS A 126 -12.59 0.65 -6.63
CA LYS A 126 -13.84 1.04 -7.32
C LYS A 126 -13.69 1.94 -8.54
N THR A 127 -12.47 2.31 -8.94
CA THR A 127 -12.25 3.22 -10.08
C THR A 127 -10.83 3.08 -10.64
N THR A 128 -10.66 3.29 -11.93
CA THR A 128 -9.36 3.20 -12.62
C THR A 128 -8.63 4.55 -12.68
N ASP A 129 -9.34 5.66 -12.46
CA ASP A 129 -8.82 7.02 -12.64
C ASP A 129 -9.08 7.95 -11.44
N GLY A 130 -9.89 7.52 -10.48
CA GLY A 130 -10.29 8.31 -9.32
C GLY A 130 -11.59 9.09 -9.53
N ASN A 131 -12.28 8.93 -10.66
CA ASN A 131 -13.63 9.43 -10.85
C ASN A 131 -14.62 8.55 -10.07
N TYR A 132 -15.48 9.19 -9.27
CA TYR A 132 -16.42 8.53 -8.38
C TYR A 132 -17.77 8.23 -9.05
N GLU A 133 -18.04 8.81 -10.22
CA GLU A 133 -19.29 8.65 -10.96
C GLU A 133 -19.50 7.19 -11.45
N ASP A 134 -18.42 6.48 -11.78
CA ASP A 134 -18.46 5.10 -12.31
C ASP A 134 -18.33 4.00 -11.24
N THR A 135 -18.37 4.36 -9.95
CA THR A 135 -18.11 3.41 -8.85
C THR A 135 -19.17 2.32 -8.67
N GLN A 136 -20.34 2.44 -9.32
CA GLN A 136 -21.42 1.44 -9.26
C GLN A 136 -21.14 0.18 -10.10
N LEU A 137 -20.17 0.21 -11.02
CA LEU A 137 -19.81 -0.91 -11.89
C LEU A 137 -18.49 -1.58 -11.48
N ALA A 138 -18.00 -1.31 -10.27
CA ALA A 138 -16.76 -1.89 -9.76
C ALA A 138 -16.83 -3.42 -9.75
N ASN A 139 -16.02 -4.05 -10.59
CA ASN A 139 -15.94 -5.51 -10.74
C ASN A 139 -14.48 -5.95 -10.83
N PHE A 140 -14.24 -7.22 -11.17
CA PHE A 140 -12.89 -7.75 -11.33
C PHE A 140 -12.01 -6.91 -12.28
N THR A 141 -12.54 -6.50 -13.43
CA THR A 141 -11.84 -5.66 -14.41
C THR A 141 -11.43 -4.32 -13.80
N THR A 142 -12.32 -3.66 -13.05
CA THR A 142 -12.01 -2.40 -12.36
C THR A 142 -10.87 -2.53 -11.37
N LEU A 143 -10.79 -3.65 -10.64
CA LEU A 143 -9.68 -3.92 -9.73
C LEU A 143 -8.37 -4.16 -10.49
N ILE A 144 -8.41 -4.96 -11.56
CA ILE A 144 -7.23 -5.26 -12.38
C ILE A 144 -6.69 -3.98 -13.03
N GLU A 145 -7.50 -3.26 -13.80
CA GLU A 145 -7.09 -2.00 -14.45
C GLU A 145 -6.76 -0.92 -13.41
N GLY A 146 -7.46 -0.94 -12.28
CA GLY A 146 -7.34 0.01 -11.20
C GLY A 146 -6.09 -0.16 -10.35
N MET A 147 -5.51 -1.36 -10.23
CA MET A 147 -4.34 -1.62 -9.37
C MET A 147 -3.11 -2.15 -10.13
N PHE A 148 -3.29 -2.86 -11.25
CA PHE A 148 -2.24 -3.65 -11.91
C PHE A 148 -1.67 -3.03 -13.19
N ALA A 149 -2.09 -1.80 -13.54
CA ALA A 149 -1.26 -0.97 -14.43
C ALA A 149 0.14 -0.86 -13.81
N LYS A 150 1.20 -1.19 -14.58
CA LYS A 150 2.55 -1.41 -14.03
C LYS A 150 3.04 -0.25 -13.16
N GLU A 151 2.90 0.99 -13.65
CA GLU A 151 3.30 2.21 -12.95
C GLU A 151 2.52 2.38 -11.64
N ARG A 152 1.23 2.02 -11.65
CA ARG A 152 0.37 2.13 -10.47
C ARG A 152 0.67 1.04 -9.46
N LEU A 153 0.92 -0.19 -9.90
CA LEU A 153 1.36 -1.27 -9.03
C LEU A 153 2.64 -0.86 -8.30
N LEU A 154 3.63 -0.36 -9.04
CA LEU A 154 4.87 0.17 -8.48
C LEU A 154 4.61 1.32 -7.48
N ASP A 155 3.75 2.28 -7.82
CA ASP A 155 3.40 3.38 -6.93
C ASP A 155 2.69 2.90 -5.66
N ILE A 156 1.78 1.92 -5.77
CA ILE A 156 1.11 1.31 -4.62
C ILE A 156 2.15 0.65 -3.71
N LEU A 157 3.04 -0.17 -4.27
CA LEU A 157 4.11 -0.85 -3.52
C LEU A 157 5.02 0.13 -2.79
N LYS A 158 5.43 1.22 -3.46
CA LYS A 158 6.38 2.20 -2.93
C LYS A 158 5.77 3.17 -1.93
N ASN A 159 4.52 3.59 -2.14
CA ASN A 159 3.97 4.79 -1.51
C ASN A 159 2.64 4.58 -0.79
N PHE A 160 1.97 3.43 -0.94
CA PHE A 160 0.63 3.19 -0.38
C PHE A 160 0.50 1.86 0.36
N ILE A 161 1.64 1.27 0.73
CA ILE A 161 1.73 0.16 1.69
C ILE A 161 2.65 0.59 2.81
N CYS A 162 2.18 0.53 4.05
CA CYS A 162 2.98 0.84 5.24
C CYS A 162 2.73 -0.17 6.36
N PHE A 163 3.55 -0.14 7.39
CA PHE A 163 3.28 -0.82 8.65
C PHE A 163 2.80 0.21 9.68
N SER A 164 1.81 -0.18 10.48
CA SER A 164 1.32 0.58 11.63
C SER A 164 1.43 -0.33 12.86
N GLY A 165 2.61 -0.35 13.48
CA GLY A 165 3.02 -1.45 14.35
C GLY A 165 3.16 -2.74 13.52
N ASP A 166 2.63 -3.86 14.02
CA ASP A 166 2.71 -5.15 13.31
C ASP A 166 1.70 -5.29 12.16
N ALA A 167 0.74 -4.35 12.07
CA ALA A 167 -0.28 -4.39 11.02
C ALA A 167 0.26 -3.81 9.71
N LYS A 168 0.31 -4.64 8.67
CA LYS A 168 0.56 -4.20 7.30
C LYS A 168 -0.71 -3.60 6.71
N ILE A 169 -0.63 -2.35 6.27
CA ILE A 169 -1.74 -1.57 5.75
C ILE A 169 -1.55 -1.36 4.25
N LEU A 170 -2.59 -1.68 3.47
CA LEU A 170 -2.75 -1.28 2.07
C LEU A 170 -3.75 -0.11 2.02
N ALA A 171 -3.41 0.97 1.33
CA ALA A 171 -4.33 2.08 1.16
C ALA A 171 -5.56 1.66 0.33
N ALA A 172 -6.74 2.12 0.73
CA ALA A 172 -7.95 1.99 -0.08
C ALA A 172 -7.90 2.92 -1.30
N TYR A 173 -8.66 2.61 -2.35
CA TYR A 173 -8.66 3.36 -3.61
C TYR A 173 -8.90 4.87 -3.41
N HIS A 174 -9.85 5.25 -2.54
CA HIS A 174 -10.15 6.66 -2.28
C HIS A 174 -8.98 7.38 -1.59
N GLN A 175 -8.23 6.68 -0.74
CA GLN A 175 -7.02 7.23 -0.12
C GLN A 175 -5.93 7.44 -1.19
N TYR A 176 -5.70 6.44 -2.05
CA TYR A 176 -4.73 6.53 -3.15
C TYR A 176 -4.98 7.76 -4.04
N PHE A 177 -6.18 7.86 -4.62
CA PHE A 177 -6.49 8.92 -5.57
C PHE A 177 -6.56 10.30 -4.90
N ALA A 178 -7.21 10.41 -3.73
CA ALA A 178 -7.39 11.70 -3.08
C ALA A 178 -6.07 12.24 -2.49
N VAL A 179 -5.19 11.39 -1.96
CA VAL A 179 -3.85 11.81 -1.51
C VAL A 179 -3.03 12.33 -2.69
N LYS A 180 -3.01 11.64 -3.84
CA LYS A 180 -2.29 12.13 -5.03
C LYS A 180 -2.85 13.47 -5.52
N LYS A 181 -4.17 13.66 -5.48
CA LYS A 181 -4.82 14.96 -5.78
C LYS A 181 -4.39 16.05 -4.79
N ALA A 182 -4.34 15.74 -3.50
CA ALA A 182 -3.90 16.66 -2.45
C ALA A 182 -2.43 17.08 -2.66
N VAL A 183 -1.53 16.13 -2.95
CA VAL A 183 -0.10 16.41 -3.23
C VAL A 183 0.05 17.37 -4.42
N ARG A 184 -0.67 17.11 -5.53
CA ARG A 184 -0.68 18.01 -6.69
C ARG A 184 -1.18 19.41 -6.35
N SER A 185 -2.22 19.50 -5.53
CA SER A 185 -2.76 20.77 -5.06
C SER A 185 -1.73 21.55 -4.23
N THR A 186 -1.02 20.87 -3.34
CA THR A 186 0.04 21.48 -2.52
C THR A 186 1.25 21.92 -3.35
N LEU A 187 1.64 21.12 -4.35
CA LEU A 187 2.67 21.52 -5.33
C LEU A 187 2.29 22.79 -6.10
N LYS A 188 1.02 22.97 -6.43
CA LYS A 188 0.54 24.22 -7.04
C LYS A 188 0.58 25.36 -6.03
N ALA A 189 0.16 25.09 -4.78
CA ALA A 189 0.13 26.07 -3.71
C ALA A 189 1.50 26.68 -3.37
N THR A 190 2.60 25.90 -3.49
CA THR A 190 3.97 26.43 -3.30
C THR A 190 4.38 27.47 -4.34
N GLN A 191 3.64 27.58 -5.45
CA GLN A 191 3.86 28.53 -6.53
C GLN A 191 2.80 29.64 -6.57
N THR A 192 1.79 29.59 -5.70
CA THR A 192 0.67 30.55 -5.66
C THR A 192 0.59 31.25 -4.31
N ASP A 193 -0.59 31.27 -3.68
CA ASP A 193 -0.91 31.91 -2.40
C ASP A 193 -0.68 31.02 -1.18
N GLY A 194 -0.02 29.86 -1.35
CA GLY A 194 0.26 28.91 -0.27
C GLY A 194 -0.94 28.05 0.17
N ARG A 195 -2.10 28.12 -0.50
CA ARG A 195 -3.31 27.39 -0.09
C ARG A 195 -3.45 26.03 -0.79
N GLY A 196 -3.16 24.95 -0.07
CA GLY A 196 -3.24 23.57 -0.59
C GLY A 196 -4.67 23.00 -0.77
N GLY A 197 -5.69 23.60 -0.14
CA GLY A 197 -7.10 23.19 -0.28
C GLY A 197 -7.65 22.37 0.89
N VAL A 198 -8.81 21.74 0.67
CA VAL A 198 -9.54 20.97 1.69
C VAL A 198 -9.64 19.51 1.28
N PHE A 199 -9.28 18.61 2.18
CA PHE A 199 -9.49 17.17 2.03
C PHE A 199 -10.59 16.72 2.99
N TRP A 200 -11.74 16.34 2.42
CA TRP A 200 -12.89 15.85 3.18
C TRP A 200 -12.92 14.32 3.23
N HIS A 201 -13.23 13.77 4.40
CA HIS A 201 -13.36 12.35 4.69
C HIS A 201 -14.63 12.11 5.50
N THR A 202 -15.28 10.97 5.26
CA THR A 202 -16.30 10.45 6.18
C THR A 202 -15.64 9.81 7.41
N GLN A 203 -16.38 9.71 8.51
CA GLN A 203 -15.87 9.06 9.73
C GLN A 203 -15.53 7.59 9.46
N GLY A 204 -14.40 7.11 9.98
CA GLY A 204 -13.96 5.71 9.79
C GLY A 204 -13.26 5.40 8.46
N SER A 205 -13.21 6.35 7.51
CA SER A 205 -12.62 6.15 6.17
C SER A 205 -11.07 6.11 6.12
N GLY A 206 -10.40 6.17 7.28
CA GLY A 206 -8.93 6.14 7.37
C GLY A 206 -8.28 7.50 7.07
N LYS A 207 -8.83 8.59 7.60
CA LYS A 207 -8.25 9.95 7.45
C LYS A 207 -6.80 10.04 7.93
N SER A 208 -6.49 9.49 9.10
CA SER A 208 -5.14 9.53 9.68
C SER A 208 -4.11 8.82 8.79
N LEU A 209 -4.45 7.67 8.22
CA LEU A 209 -3.62 6.98 7.23
C LEU A 209 -3.43 7.80 5.94
N SER A 210 -4.49 8.49 5.48
CA SER A 210 -4.36 9.40 4.34
C SER A 210 -3.35 10.52 4.63
N MET A 211 -3.31 11.04 5.86
CA MET A 211 -2.32 12.03 6.28
C MET A 211 -0.90 11.46 6.31
N VAL A 212 -0.71 10.19 6.74
CA VAL A 212 0.59 9.50 6.68
C VAL A 212 1.08 9.36 5.24
N PHE A 213 0.26 8.85 4.32
CA PHE A 213 0.64 8.73 2.91
C PHE A 213 0.92 10.08 2.26
N TYR A 214 0.13 11.10 2.62
CA TYR A 214 0.34 12.47 2.17
C TYR A 214 1.69 13.03 2.65
N ALA A 215 2.01 12.87 3.93
CA ALA A 215 3.30 13.30 4.48
C ALA A 215 4.49 12.58 3.82
N HIS A 216 4.38 11.26 3.63
CA HIS A 216 5.38 10.44 2.93
C HIS A 216 5.68 10.95 1.51
N LEU A 217 4.64 11.28 0.75
CA LEU A 217 4.81 11.80 -0.60
C LEU A 217 5.39 13.21 -0.63
N LEU A 218 5.00 14.07 0.32
CA LEU A 218 5.54 15.43 0.42
C LEU A 218 7.03 15.44 0.77
N ASP A 219 7.51 14.49 1.58
CA ASP A 219 8.94 14.39 1.94
C ASP A 219 9.83 14.36 0.68
N LYS A 220 9.51 13.49 -0.28
CA LYS A 220 10.28 13.41 -1.53
C LYS A 220 10.10 14.64 -2.40
N ILE A 221 8.86 15.09 -2.56
CA ILE A 221 8.49 16.10 -3.55
C ILE A 221 8.96 17.50 -3.15
N LEU A 222 8.92 17.82 -1.86
CA LEU A 222 9.31 19.12 -1.32
C LEU A 222 10.69 19.11 -0.66
N ARG A 223 11.48 18.04 -0.83
CA ARG A 223 12.84 17.88 -0.27
C ARG A 223 12.85 18.05 1.26
N SER A 224 12.08 17.21 1.94
CA SER A 224 11.94 17.13 3.40
C SER A 224 11.36 18.41 4.04
N PRO A 225 10.07 18.71 3.79
CA PRO A 225 9.41 19.86 4.39
C PRO A 225 9.10 19.60 5.87
N THR A 226 8.98 20.68 6.64
CA THR A 226 8.40 20.59 8.00
C THR A 226 6.88 20.52 7.89
N ILE A 227 6.28 19.44 8.42
CA ILE A 227 4.83 19.26 8.47
C ILE A 227 4.34 19.49 9.89
N VAL A 228 3.48 20.49 10.06
CA VAL A 228 2.81 20.79 11.34
C VAL A 228 1.36 20.33 11.24
N VAL A 229 0.96 19.41 12.12
CA VAL A 229 -0.42 18.93 12.24
C VAL A 229 -1.06 19.63 13.43
N LEU A 230 -2.20 20.29 13.21
CA LEU A 230 -2.95 20.98 14.25
C LEU A 230 -4.30 20.30 14.45
N THR A 231 -4.68 20.11 15.70
CA THR A 231 -5.98 19.56 16.11
C THR A 231 -6.62 20.46 17.17
N ASP A 232 -7.95 20.41 17.28
CA ASP A 232 -8.71 21.19 18.25
C ASP A 232 -8.76 20.54 19.65
N ARG A 233 -8.59 19.21 19.71
CA ARG A 233 -8.70 18.42 20.94
C ARG A 233 -7.47 17.54 21.22
N ASN A 234 -7.07 17.46 22.48
CA ASN A 234 -5.90 16.70 22.92
C ASN A 234 -6.03 15.18 22.70
N ASP A 235 -7.24 14.62 22.76
CA ASP A 235 -7.45 13.20 22.51
C ASP A 235 -7.26 12.83 21.03
N LEU A 236 -7.74 13.68 20.11
CA LEU A 236 -7.49 13.55 18.68
C LEU A 236 -6.00 13.73 18.36
N ASP A 237 -5.35 14.70 19.01
CA ASP A 237 -3.91 14.92 18.90
C ASP A 237 -3.11 13.66 19.26
N ASN A 238 -3.41 13.07 20.42
CA ASN A 238 -2.79 11.85 20.90
C ASN A 238 -3.03 10.65 19.95
N GLN A 239 -4.21 10.54 19.35
CA GLN A 239 -4.51 9.49 18.38
C GLN A 239 -3.71 9.65 17.09
N LEU A 240 -3.61 10.87 16.57
CA LEU A 240 -2.83 11.16 15.37
C LEU A 240 -1.34 10.96 15.62
N PHE A 241 -0.81 11.46 16.73
CA PHE A 241 0.58 11.25 17.13
C PHE A 241 0.93 9.76 17.13
N LYS A 242 0.11 8.92 17.80
CA LYS A 242 0.30 7.47 17.83
C LYS A 242 0.24 6.84 16.44
N GLN A 243 -0.62 7.33 15.54
CA GLN A 243 -0.69 6.81 14.17
C GLN A 243 0.58 7.13 13.37
N PHE A 244 1.09 8.35 13.46
CA PHE A 244 2.34 8.74 12.81
C PHE A 244 3.53 7.97 13.40
N ASP A 245 3.57 7.81 14.72
CA ASP A 245 4.64 7.09 15.42
C ASP A 245 4.70 5.61 15.00
N ARG A 246 3.54 4.95 14.93
CA ARG A 246 3.40 3.58 14.42
C ARG A 246 3.83 3.41 12.97
N CYS A 247 3.85 4.50 12.19
CA CYS A 247 4.27 4.54 10.80
C CYS A 247 5.64 5.22 10.60
N SER A 248 6.40 5.47 11.69
CA SER A 248 7.66 6.22 11.65
C SER A 248 8.71 5.58 10.73
N GLN A 249 8.78 4.25 10.65
CA GLN A 249 9.67 3.56 9.71
C GLN A 249 9.33 3.89 8.25
N PHE A 250 8.04 3.94 7.92
CA PHE A 250 7.57 4.30 6.57
C PHE A 250 7.85 5.77 6.25
N LEU A 251 7.64 6.65 7.24
CA LEU A 251 7.93 8.09 7.12
C LEU A 251 9.43 8.42 7.22
N ARG A 252 10.26 7.48 7.67
CA ARG A 252 11.69 7.65 7.97
C ARG A 252 11.99 8.78 8.96
N GLN A 253 11.00 9.12 9.78
CA GLN A 253 11.06 10.20 10.75
C GLN A 253 10.21 9.84 11.97
N THR A 254 10.70 10.20 13.16
CA THR A 254 9.92 10.09 14.40
C THR A 254 9.14 11.39 14.58
N PRO A 255 7.80 11.34 14.72
CA PRO A 255 7.02 12.54 14.97
C PRO A 255 7.35 13.11 16.36
N VAL A 256 7.21 14.43 16.52
CA VAL A 256 7.34 15.11 17.81
C VAL A 256 6.01 15.74 18.18
N GLN A 257 5.55 15.50 19.41
CA GLN A 257 4.31 16.08 19.92
C GLN A 257 4.61 17.39 20.66
N ALA A 258 3.90 18.46 20.30
CA ALA A 258 4.01 19.73 21.01
C ALA A 258 3.33 19.63 22.39
N THR A 259 4.02 20.03 23.45
CA THR A 259 3.53 19.95 24.84
C THR A 259 2.83 21.24 25.31
N SER A 260 2.87 22.29 24.50
CA SER A 260 2.43 23.64 24.87
C SER A 260 1.85 24.37 23.66
N ARG A 261 0.79 25.18 23.90
CA ARG A 261 0.25 26.14 22.94
C ARG A 261 0.90 27.53 23.05
N LYS A 262 1.78 27.76 24.04
CA LYS A 262 2.49 29.03 24.24
C LYS A 262 3.70 29.08 23.33
N THR A 263 3.75 30.09 22.46
CA THR A 263 4.98 30.55 21.81
C THR A 263 5.79 31.35 22.84
N SER A 264 6.99 30.87 23.17
CA SER A 264 7.97 31.61 23.98
C SER A 264 8.44 32.87 23.27
#